data_AF-S2ZG82-F1
#
_entry.id   AF-S2ZG82-F1
#
_cell.length_a   1.000
_cell.length_b   1.000
_cell.length_c   1.000
_cell.angle_alpha   90.00
_cell.angle_beta   90.00
_cell.angle_gamma   90.00
#
_symmetry.space_group_name_H-M   'P 1'
#
loop_
_entity.id
_entity.type
_entity.pdbx_description
1 polymer ?
#
loop_
_entity_poly.entity_id
_entity_poly.type
_entity_poly.pdbx_seq_one_letter_code
_entity_poly.pdbx_strand_id
1 'polypeptide(L)'
;MRSAVAALLHATGESQTELAAALGVSQAQVSRRQSGSATWSLTDCDAVAAHYGIDALDLLAGPTRATEALPVGRRRVVGRQAGSPSAAAAVPDGGVR
;
A
#
# COMPACT_ATOMS: atom_id res chain seq x y z
N MET A 1 -4.00 -13.80 -1.14
CA MET A 1 -4.50 -12.47 -1.55
C MET A 1 -4.16 -11.35 -0.56
N ARG A 2 -4.72 -11.28 0.66
CA ARG A 2 -4.51 -10.14 1.59
C ARG A 2 -3.03 -9.80 1.83
N SER A 3 -2.22 -10.81 2.14
CA SER A 3 -0.78 -10.63 2.35
C SER A 3 -0.05 -10.16 1.09
N ALA A 4 -0.48 -10.61 -0.09
CA ALA A 4 0.10 -10.17 -1.37
C ALA A 4 -0.23 -8.70 -1.66
N VAL A 5 -1.48 -8.29 -1.48
CA VAL A 5 -1.89 -6.88 -1.60
C VAL A 5 -1.14 -6.00 -0.58
N ALA A 6 -0.98 -6.46 0.66
CA ALA A 6 -0.22 -5.74 1.68
C ALA A 6 1.27 -5.58 1.29
N ALA A 7 1.87 -6.64 0.76
CA ALA A 7 3.25 -6.61 0.28
C ALA A 7 3.44 -5.65 -0.91
N LEU A 8 2.48 -5.61 -1.84
CA LEU A 8 2.50 -4.70 -2.99
C LEU A 8 2.36 -3.24 -2.56
N LEU A 9 1.38 -2.92 -1.71
CA LEU A 9 1.23 -1.57 -1.12
C LEU A 9 2.52 -1.12 -0.43
N HIS A 10 3.16 -2.02 0.32
CA HIS A 10 4.44 -1.73 0.95
C HIS A 10 5.58 -1.52 -0.06
N ALA A 11 5.67 -2.38 -1.07
CA ALA A 11 6.73 -2.36 -2.08
C ALA A 11 6.64 -1.14 -3.02
N THR A 12 5.44 -0.66 -3.33
CA THR A 12 5.24 0.56 -4.13
C THR A 12 5.18 1.82 -3.28
N GLY A 13 4.88 1.69 -1.98
CA GLY A 13 4.62 2.82 -1.09
C GLY A 13 3.21 3.41 -1.24
N GLU A 14 2.34 2.77 -2.00
CA GLU A 14 0.95 3.18 -2.18
C GLU A 14 0.09 2.93 -0.93
N SER A 15 -0.89 3.80 -0.73
CA SER A 15 -1.93 3.67 0.28
C SER A 15 -3.13 2.85 -0.22
N GLN A 16 -3.96 2.39 0.71
CA GLN A 16 -5.24 1.73 0.35
C GLN A 16 -6.19 2.67 -0.40
N THR A 17 -6.08 3.99 -0.20
CA THR A 17 -6.89 4.99 -0.91
C THR A 17 -6.52 5.06 -2.38
N GLU A 18 -5.22 5.05 -2.69
CA GLU A 18 -4.73 5.04 -4.07
C GLU A 18 -5.13 3.75 -4.79
N LEU A 19 -4.97 2.61 -4.13
CA LEU A 19 -5.46 1.33 -4.67
C LEU A 19 -6.97 1.35 -4.89
N ALA A 20 -7.75 1.89 -3.95
CA ALA A 20 -9.21 1.97 -4.10
C ALA A 20 -9.62 2.83 -5.30
N ALA A 21 -8.94 3.96 -5.50
CA ALA A 21 -9.16 4.84 -6.65
C ALA A 21 -8.87 4.12 -7.98
N ALA A 22 -7.76 3.37 -8.05
CA ALA A 22 -7.41 2.59 -9.24
C ALA A 22 -8.41 1.47 -9.55
N LEU A 23 -8.98 0.86 -8.51
CA LEU A 23 -9.98 -0.20 -8.64
C LEU A 23 -11.42 0.34 -8.84
N GLY A 24 -11.64 1.65 -8.76
CA GLY A 24 -12.97 2.26 -8.85
C GLY A 24 -13.90 1.91 -7.68
N VAL A 25 -13.33 1.64 -6.49
CA VAL A 25 -14.08 1.31 -5.27
C VAL A 25 -13.76 2.28 -4.14
N SER A 26 -14.52 2.23 -3.05
CA SER A 26 -14.20 3.01 -1.85
C SER A 26 -13.02 2.41 -1.06
N GLN A 27 -12.25 3.26 -0.37
CA GLN A 27 -11.19 2.81 0.54
C GLN A 27 -11.75 1.90 1.65
N ALA A 28 -12.98 2.16 2.12
CA ALA A 28 -13.64 1.30 3.10
C ALA A 28 -13.85 -0.14 2.58
N GLN A 29 -14.14 -0.32 1.29
CA GLN A 29 -14.22 -1.65 0.68
C GLN A 29 -12.86 -2.35 0.68
N VAL A 30 -11.78 -1.66 0.29
CA VAL A 30 -10.42 -2.20 0.32
C VAL A 30 -10.00 -2.56 1.75
N SER A 31 -10.28 -1.68 2.72
CA SER A 31 -9.98 -1.91 4.13
C SER A 31 -10.65 -3.17 4.66
N ARG A 32 -11.97 -3.34 4.43
CA ARG A 32 -12.69 -4.57 4.82
C ARG A 32 -12.11 -5.83 4.19
N ARG A 33 -11.64 -5.75 2.94
CA ARG A 33 -10.99 -6.89 2.27
C ARG A 33 -9.61 -7.20 2.86
N GLN A 34 -8.85 -6.18 3.25
CA GLN A 34 -7.54 -6.33 3.89
C GLN A 34 -7.64 -6.83 5.34
N SER A 35 -8.67 -6.43 6.08
CA SER A 35 -8.96 -6.96 7.42
C SER A 35 -9.53 -8.39 7.39
N GLY A 36 -10.00 -8.85 6.22
CA GLY A 36 -10.66 -10.15 6.07
C GLY A 36 -12.14 -10.14 6.42
N SER A 37 -12.73 -8.96 6.68
CA SER A 37 -14.17 -8.78 6.88
C SER A 37 -14.97 -8.87 5.57
N ALA A 38 -14.31 -8.81 4.42
CA ALA A 38 -14.86 -9.08 3.10
C ALA A 38 -13.88 -9.91 2.28
N THR A 39 -14.38 -10.68 1.31
CA THR A 39 -13.56 -11.48 0.41
C THR A 39 -13.10 -10.66 -0.80
N TRP A 40 -11.95 -11.07 -1.36
CA TRP A 40 -11.53 -10.65 -2.69
C TRP A 40 -12.19 -11.59 -3.70
N SER A 41 -12.96 -11.05 -4.64
CA SER A 41 -13.43 -11.84 -5.79
C SER A 41 -12.31 -12.06 -6.80
N LEU A 42 -12.47 -13.00 -7.72
CA LEU A 42 -11.50 -13.19 -8.81
C LEU A 42 -11.39 -11.96 -9.72
N THR A 43 -12.51 -11.29 -9.99
CA THR A 43 -12.51 -10.01 -10.73
C THR A 43 -11.70 -8.93 -10.01
N ASP A 44 -11.76 -8.87 -8.67
CA ASP A 44 -10.91 -7.96 -7.92
C ASP A 44 -9.43 -8.35 -8.03
N CYS A 45 -9.12 -9.65 -8.07
CA CYS A 45 -7.75 -10.12 -8.27
C CYS A 45 -7.19 -9.66 -9.62
N ASP A 46 -7.97 -9.81 -10.70
CA ASP A 46 -7.58 -9.36 -12.03
C ASP A 46 -7.36 -7.84 -12.07
N ALA A 47 -8.26 -7.07 -11.46
CA ALA A 47 -8.14 -5.62 -11.39
C ALA A 47 -6.91 -5.16 -10.60
N VAL A 48 -6.59 -5.83 -9.49
CA VAL A 48 -5.36 -5.57 -8.72
C VAL A 48 -4.13 -5.93 -9.53
N ALA A 49 -4.11 -7.10 -10.17
CA ALA A 49 -2.98 -7.54 -11.00
C ALA A 49 -2.70 -6.56 -12.15
N ALA A 50 -3.77 -6.12 -12.84
CA ALA A 50 -3.70 -5.11 -13.89
C ALA A 50 -3.15 -3.77 -13.38
N HIS A 51 -3.59 -3.29 -12.21
CA HIS A 51 -3.09 -2.05 -11.61
C HIS A 51 -1.57 -2.09 -11.37
N TYR A 52 -1.07 -3.20 -10.82
CA TYR A 52 0.37 -3.35 -10.55
C TYR A 52 1.18 -3.77 -11.77
N GLY A 53 0.52 -4.13 -12.89
CA GLY A 53 1.18 -4.59 -14.11
C GLY A 53 1.85 -5.95 -13.95
N ILE A 54 1.22 -6.87 -13.20
CA ILE A 54 1.68 -8.25 -12.97
C ILE A 54 0.62 -9.25 -13.44
N ASP A 55 0.99 -10.53 -13.55
CA ASP A 55 0.03 -11.60 -13.84
C ASP A 55 -0.83 -11.93 -12.60
N ALA A 56 -2.10 -12.26 -12.81
CA ALA A 56 -3.00 -12.63 -11.72
C ALA A 56 -2.55 -13.91 -10.98
N LEU A 57 -1.90 -14.85 -11.67
CA LEU A 57 -1.33 -16.04 -11.05
C LEU A 57 -0.12 -15.70 -10.18
N ASP A 58 0.71 -14.74 -10.58
CA ASP A 58 1.83 -14.25 -9.75
C ASP A 58 1.30 -13.58 -8.46
N LEU A 59 0.18 -12.85 -8.57
CA LEU A 59 -0.52 -12.27 -7.42
C LEU A 59 -1.10 -13.33 -6.47
N LEU A 60 -1.72 -14.37 -7.03
CA LEU A 60 -2.36 -15.46 -6.28
C LEU A 60 -1.34 -16.43 -5.66
N ALA A 61 -0.17 -16.59 -6.28
CA ALA A 61 0.94 -17.41 -5.76
C ALA A 61 1.49 -16.89 -4.43
N GLY A 62 1.27 -15.61 -4.10
CA GLY A 62 1.52 -15.06 -2.78
C GLY A 62 2.41 -13.81 -2.78
N PRO A 63 2.72 -13.28 -1.58
CA PRO A 63 3.40 -12.00 -1.44
C PRO A 63 4.79 -11.95 -2.08
N THR A 64 5.59 -13.00 -1.93
CA THR A 64 6.94 -13.06 -2.52
C THR A 64 6.88 -13.00 -4.04
N ARG A 65 6.03 -13.82 -4.65
CA ARG A 65 5.93 -13.88 -6.11
C ARG A 65 5.39 -12.57 -6.70
N ALA A 66 4.37 -12.00 -6.06
CA ALA A 66 3.77 -10.74 -6.48
C ALA A 66 4.78 -9.57 -6.47
N THR A 67 5.61 -9.46 -5.43
CA THR A 67 6.62 -8.40 -5.36
C THR A 67 7.80 -8.63 -6.30
N GLU A 68 8.19 -9.88 -6.56
CA GLU A 68 9.19 -10.22 -7.56
C GLU A 68 8.74 -9.86 -8.98
N ALA A 69 7.47 -10.08 -9.32
CA ALA A 69 6.89 -9.75 -10.62
C ALA A 69 6.71 -8.24 -10.84
N LEU A 70 6.73 -7.43 -9.78
CA LEU A 70 6.48 -5.99 -9.84
C LEU A 70 7.49 -5.27 -10.77
N PRO A 71 7.04 -4.48 -11.76
CA PRO A 71 7.92 -3.73 -12.65
C PRO A 71 8.86 -2.78 -11.87
N VAL A 72 10.12 -2.67 -12.31
CA VAL A 72 11.16 -1.91 -11.60
C VAL A 72 10.76 -0.46 -11.29
N GLY A 73 10.08 0.20 -12.23
CA GLY A 73 9.63 1.59 -12.06
C GLY A 73 8.51 1.79 -11.03
N ARG A 74 7.82 0.72 -10.59
CA ARG A 74 6.80 0.78 -9.53
C ARG A 74 7.35 0.54 -8.14
N ARG A 75 8.55 -0.05 -8.04
CA ARG A 75 9.18 -0.29 -6.74
C ARG A 75 9.56 1.05 -6.13
N ARG A 76 9.21 1.24 -4.86
CA ARG A 76 9.61 2.41 -4.10
C ARG A 76 11.14 2.50 -4.15
N VAL A 77 11.64 3.57 -4.76
CA VAL A 77 13.06 3.92 -4.64
C VAL A 77 13.24 4.40 -3.20
N VAL A 78 13.90 3.57 -2.38
CA VAL A 78 14.42 4.05 -1.09
C VAL A 78 15.57 5.00 -1.42
N GLY A 79 15.23 6.25 -1.73
CA GLY A 79 16.16 7.36 -1.62
C GLY A 79 16.63 7.38 -0.17
N ARG A 80 17.95 7.27 0.03
CA ARG A 80 18.62 7.41 1.33
C ARG A 80 17.91 8.50 2.13
N GLN A 81 17.28 8.12 3.25
CA GLN A 81 16.72 9.06 4.20
C GLN A 81 17.88 9.91 4.73
N ALA A 82 18.18 11.02 4.05
CA ALA A 82 18.93 12.11 4.64
C ALA A 82 18.03 12.64 5.75
N GLY A 83 18.46 12.41 6.99
CA GLY A 83 17.72 12.82 8.17
C GLY A 83 17.39 14.29 8.12
N SER A 84 16.17 14.62 8.53
CA SER A 84 15.89 15.94 9.08
C SER A 84 15.62 15.76 10.58
N PRO A 85 16.34 16.50 11.44
CA PRO A 85 16.23 16.40 12.88
C PRO A 85 14.85 16.88 13.33
N SER A 86 14.28 16.18 14.32
CA SER A 86 13.11 16.62 15.05
C SER A 86 13.38 18.00 15.67
N ALA A 87 12.75 19.03 15.13
CA ALA A 87 12.72 20.36 15.73
C ALA A 87 11.76 20.32 16.93
N ALA A 88 12.31 19.98 18.11
CA ALA A 88 11.68 20.28 19.39
C ALA A 88 11.72 21.80 19.60
N ALA A 89 10.70 22.49 19.11
CA ALA A 89 10.52 23.92 19.34
C ALA A 89 9.83 24.14 20.70
N ALA A 90 10.57 24.84 21.55
CA ALA A 90 10.29 25.29 22.90
C ALA A 90 8.85 25.79 23.15
N VAL A 91 8.32 25.40 24.31
CA VAL A 91 7.13 25.97 24.93
C VAL A 91 7.59 27.18 25.75
N PRO A 92 7.15 28.42 25.47
CA PRO A 92 7.40 29.54 26.38
C PRO A 92 6.36 29.57 27.51
N ASP A 93 6.91 29.81 28.69
CA ASP A 93 6.31 30.06 29.99
C ASP A 93 5.11 31.02 29.96
N GLY A 94 4.08 30.68 30.72
CA GLY A 94 2.85 31.45 30.86
C GLY A 94 2.36 31.47 32.31
N GLY A 95 3.18 32.01 33.21
CA GLY A 95 2.76 32.35 34.56
C GLY A 95 1.71 33.47 34.57
N VAL A 96 0.60 33.24 35.25
CA VAL A 96 -0.33 34.29 35.67
C VAL A 96 -0.55 34.18 37.17
N ARG A 97 -0.68 35.37 37.75
CA ARG A 97 -0.53 35.76 39.15
C ARG A 97 -1.80 35.50 39.96
#